data_AF-A0A935VKJ6-F1
#
_entry.id   AF-A0A935VKJ6-F1
#
_cell.length_a   1.000
_cell.length_b   1.000
_cell.length_c   1.000
_cell.angle_alpha   90.00
_cell.angle_beta   90.00
_cell.angle_gamma   90.00
#
_symmetry.space_group_name_H-M   'P 1'
#
loop_
_entity.id
_entity.type
_entity.pdbx_description
1 polymer ?
#
loop_
_entity_poly.entity_id
_entity_poly.type
_entity_poly.pdbx_seq_one_letter_code
_entity_poly.pdbx_strand_id
1 'polypeptide(L)'
;MISLTFQTDPKEKAQAYFDKYNSKNKMNELILKSFATLEDAKKIFVKPEDAVVFMKLMAATEKKMKEEPVGEDAVYPIVDINTFTIKDIKEEKTNYNLGLLEILHKFKPTVRFFTVKLMTDNMFERGYSYIYWMNINNKWVFVSRPNLAFRK
;
A
#
# COMPACT_ATOMS: atom_id res chain seq x y z
N MET A 1 -13.41 -12.66 -34.14
CA MET A 1 -12.19 -12.15 -33.49
C MET A 1 -12.37 -12.27 -31.98
N ILE A 2 -11.68 -13.21 -31.33
CA ILE A 2 -11.66 -13.30 -29.87
C ILE A 2 -10.58 -12.31 -29.42
N SER A 3 -11.00 -11.22 -28.80
CA SER A 3 -10.08 -10.26 -28.20
C SER A 3 -9.50 -10.89 -26.93
N LEU A 4 -8.35 -11.54 -27.05
CA LEU A 4 -7.53 -11.97 -25.91
C LEU A 4 -6.97 -10.72 -25.24
N THR A 5 -7.72 -10.16 -24.29
CA THR A 5 -7.14 -9.20 -23.35
C THR A 5 -6.11 -9.94 -22.50
N PHE A 6 -4.82 -9.75 -22.82
CA PHE A 6 -3.73 -10.12 -21.95
C PHE A 6 -3.92 -9.38 -20.62
N GLN A 7 -4.45 -10.06 -19.60
CA GLN A 7 -4.44 -9.55 -18.24
C GLN A 7 -2.99 -9.62 -17.76
N THR A 8 -2.28 -8.51 -17.92
CA THR A 8 -0.96 -8.30 -17.31
C THR A 8 -1.03 -8.51 -15.80
N ASP A 9 -0.04 -9.22 -15.25
CA ASP A 9 0.05 -9.59 -13.84
C ASP A 9 -0.09 -8.31 -12.97
N PRO A 10 -0.96 -8.29 -11.94
CA PRO A 10 -1.04 -7.18 -11.00
C PRO A 10 0.33 -6.71 -10.47
N LYS A 11 1.28 -7.63 -10.25
CA LYS A 11 2.64 -7.27 -9.82
C LYS A 11 3.39 -6.50 -10.91
N GLU A 12 3.37 -6.94 -12.17
CA GLU A 12 3.99 -6.23 -13.29
C GLU A 12 3.40 -4.82 -13.50
N LYS A 13 2.06 -4.69 -13.41
CA LYS A 13 1.39 -3.39 -13.49
C LYS A 13 1.84 -2.44 -12.38
N ALA A 14 1.99 -2.96 -11.17
CA ALA A 14 2.49 -2.21 -10.04
C ALA A 14 3.95 -1.81 -10.25
N GLN A 15 4.79 -2.74 -10.71
CA GLN A 15 6.21 -2.49 -11.01
C GLN A 15 6.36 -1.31 -11.96
N ALA A 16 5.71 -1.39 -13.14
CA ALA A 16 5.76 -0.33 -14.14
C ALA A 16 5.25 1.04 -13.62
N TYR A 17 4.30 1.04 -12.68
CA TYR A 17 3.83 2.27 -12.05
C TYR A 17 4.82 2.83 -11.02
N PHE A 18 5.42 1.97 -10.20
CA PHE A 18 6.23 2.38 -9.05
C PHE A 18 7.71 2.63 -9.37
N ASP A 19 8.23 2.12 -10.49
CA ASP A 19 9.63 2.34 -10.92
C ASP A 19 10.03 3.82 -11.03
N LYS A 20 9.08 4.70 -11.34
CA LYS A 20 9.32 6.15 -11.41
C LYS A 20 9.42 6.84 -10.04
N TYR A 21 9.00 6.18 -8.96
CA TYR A 21 9.01 6.70 -7.58
C TYR A 21 10.16 6.11 -6.77
N ASN A 22 11.36 6.17 -7.33
CA ASN A 22 12.57 5.52 -6.83
C ASN A 22 13.36 6.35 -5.79
N SER A 23 12.74 7.33 -5.14
CA SER A 23 13.37 8.12 -4.08
C SER A 23 12.35 8.40 -2.97
N LYS A 24 12.84 8.79 -1.78
CA LYS A 24 11.98 9.08 -0.63
C LYS A 24 11.05 10.24 -0.95
N ASN A 25 11.56 11.31 -1.56
CA ASN A 25 10.75 12.49 -1.85
C ASN A 25 9.68 12.21 -2.89
N LYS A 26 10.00 11.51 -3.98
CA LYS A 26 9.01 11.10 -4.99
C LYS A 26 7.92 10.22 -4.39
N MET A 27 8.30 9.30 -3.50
CA MET A 27 7.32 8.45 -2.83
C MET A 27 6.43 9.25 -1.87
N ASN A 28 7.00 10.18 -1.11
CA ASN A 28 6.24 11.06 -0.21
C ASN A 28 5.23 11.92 -1.00
N GLU A 29 5.64 12.52 -2.12
CA GLU A 29 4.74 13.25 -3.01
C GLU A 29 3.59 12.38 -3.53
N LEU A 30 3.89 11.13 -3.90
CA LEU A 30 2.88 10.18 -4.33
C LEU A 30 1.91 9.87 -3.19
N ILE A 31 2.42 9.59 -1.98
CA ILE A 31 1.58 9.27 -0.82
C ILE A 31 0.61 10.41 -0.52
N LEU A 32 1.09 11.66 -0.50
CA LEU A 32 0.25 12.84 -0.26
C LEU A 32 -0.90 12.97 -1.26
N LYS A 33 -0.73 12.49 -2.50
CA LYS A 33 -1.77 12.47 -3.54
C LYS A 33 -2.64 11.20 -3.51
N SER A 34 -2.23 10.20 -2.74
CA SER A 34 -2.80 8.84 -2.77
C SER A 34 -3.49 8.45 -1.47
N PHE A 35 -3.69 9.37 -0.53
CA PHE A 35 -4.46 9.08 0.68
C PHE A 35 -5.86 8.55 0.33
N ALA A 36 -6.28 7.53 1.06
CA ALA A 36 -7.60 6.94 0.92
C ALA A 36 -8.68 7.98 1.21
N THR A 37 -9.72 8.02 0.37
CA THR A 37 -10.98 8.71 0.70
C THR A 37 -11.90 7.78 1.50
N LEU A 38 -12.98 8.33 2.06
CA LEU A 38 -14.01 7.50 2.70
C LEU A 38 -14.63 6.49 1.72
N GLU A 39 -14.80 6.87 0.45
CA GLU A 39 -15.31 5.96 -0.58
C GLU A 39 -14.33 4.83 -0.90
N ASP A 40 -13.03 5.13 -0.95
CA ASP A 40 -11.98 4.12 -1.07
C ASP A 40 -12.00 3.17 0.14
N ALA A 41 -12.09 3.71 1.36
CA ALA A 41 -12.17 2.94 2.60
C ALA A 41 -13.38 1.99 2.65
N LYS A 42 -14.56 2.43 2.18
CA LYS A 42 -15.76 1.57 2.06
C LYS A 42 -15.58 0.40 1.09
N LYS A 43 -14.64 0.49 0.14
CA LYS A 43 -14.28 -0.63 -0.75
C LYS A 43 -13.31 -1.60 -0.08
N ILE A 44 -12.54 -1.13 0.90
CA ILE A 44 -11.51 -1.90 1.62
C ILE A 44 -12.12 -2.72 2.76
N PHE A 45 -12.98 -2.10 3.58
CA PHE A 45 -13.54 -2.71 4.79
C PHE A 45 -14.88 -3.40 4.54
N VAL A 46 -15.15 -4.47 5.30
CA VAL A 46 -16.43 -5.19 5.29
C VAL A 46 -17.54 -4.32 5.87
N LYS A 47 -17.27 -3.67 7.00
CA LYS A 47 -18.23 -2.83 7.73
C LYS A 47 -18.03 -1.35 7.41
N PRO A 48 -19.09 -0.57 7.09
CA PRO A 48 -18.98 0.86 6.85
C PRO A 48 -18.40 1.63 8.05
N GLU A 49 -18.67 1.19 9.28
CA GLU A 49 -18.20 1.85 10.49
C GLU A 49 -16.68 1.74 10.64
N ASP A 50 -16.10 0.60 10.24
CA ASP A 50 -14.65 0.40 10.23
C ASP A 50 -13.94 1.35 9.26
N ALA A 51 -14.58 1.67 8.12
CA ALA A 51 -14.07 2.67 7.20
C ALA A 51 -14.02 4.07 7.84
N VAL A 52 -15.04 4.44 8.62
CA VAL A 52 -15.06 5.74 9.34
C VAL A 52 -13.97 5.81 10.42
N VAL A 53 -13.80 4.74 11.19
CA VAL A 53 -12.73 4.65 12.20
C VAL A 53 -11.36 4.79 11.55
N PHE A 54 -11.13 4.08 10.44
CA PHE A 54 -9.89 4.16 9.68
C PHE A 54 -9.59 5.57 9.15
N MET A 55 -10.61 6.30 8.68
CA MET A 55 -10.42 7.66 8.16
C MET A 55 -9.87 8.65 9.21
N LYS A 56 -10.15 8.43 10.51
CA LYS A 56 -9.55 9.24 11.58
C LYS A 56 -8.02 9.09 11.64
N LEU A 57 -7.52 7.86 11.50
CA LEU A 57 -6.08 7.58 11.41
C LEU A 57 -5.47 8.24 10.17
N MET A 58 -6.17 8.16 9.03
CA MET A 58 -5.66 8.71 7.78
C MET A 58 -5.51 10.22 7.81
N ALA A 59 -6.49 10.95 8.36
CA ALA A 59 -6.38 12.39 8.54
C ALA A 59 -5.19 12.79 9.43
N ALA A 60 -4.96 12.07 10.54
CA ALA A 60 -3.82 12.31 11.42
C ALA A 60 -2.47 12.01 10.73
N THR A 61 -2.43 10.92 9.95
CA THR A 61 -1.23 10.54 9.19
C THR A 61 -0.90 11.55 8.10
N GLU A 62 -1.90 12.00 7.35
CA GLU A 62 -1.74 13.01 6.30
C GLU A 62 -1.18 14.32 6.88
N LYS A 63 -1.74 14.78 8.00
CA LYS A 63 -1.24 15.97 8.70
C LYS A 63 0.22 15.81 9.09
N LYS A 64 0.58 14.70 9.73
CA LYS A 64 1.96 14.42 10.14
C LYS A 64 2.94 14.40 8.97
N MET A 65 2.54 13.80 7.84
CA MET A 65 3.40 13.75 6.65
C MET A 65 3.60 15.12 5.99
N LYS A 66 2.60 16.01 6.04
CA LYS A 66 2.73 17.39 5.55
C LYS A 66 3.66 18.24 6.41
N GLU A 67 3.80 17.91 7.69
CA GLU A 67 4.66 18.60 8.64
C GLU A 67 6.09 18.04 8.67
N GLU A 68 6.34 16.89 8.04
CA GLU A 68 7.66 16.25 8.03
C GLU A 68 8.61 16.98 7.05
N PRO A 69 9.78 17.47 7.50
CA PRO A 69 10.70 18.18 6.64
C PRO A 69 11.24 17.26 5.53
N VAL A 70 11.37 17.84 4.34
CA VAL A 70 12.02 17.18 3.20
C VAL A 70 13.52 17.12 3.50
N GLY A 71 14.04 15.92 3.67
CA GLY A 71 15.48 15.67 3.89
C GLY A 71 16.24 15.52 2.58
N GLU A 72 17.52 15.17 2.70
CA GLU A 72 18.34 14.74 1.56
C GLU A 72 17.67 13.56 0.83
N ASP A 73 17.65 13.61 -0.49
CA ASP A 73 17.00 12.61 -1.33
C ASP A 73 18.04 11.71 -1.98
N ALA A 74 18.05 10.45 -1.58
CA ALA A 74 18.81 9.41 -2.25
C ALA A 74 17.93 8.73 -3.32
N VAL A 75 18.52 8.46 -4.47
CA VAL A 75 17.89 7.66 -5.52
C VAL A 75 18.25 6.19 -5.30
N TYR A 76 17.24 5.34 -5.32
CA TYR A 76 17.36 3.89 -5.15
C TYR A 76 17.25 3.22 -6.52
N PRO A 77 18.28 2.47 -6.97
CA PRO A 77 18.28 1.87 -8.30
C PRO A 77 17.26 0.74 -8.45
N ILE A 78 16.81 0.13 -7.35
CA ILE A 78 15.89 -1.01 -7.38
C ILE A 78 14.60 -0.67 -6.65
N VAL A 79 13.47 -0.89 -7.32
CA VAL A 79 12.13 -0.88 -6.73
C VAL A 79 11.63 -2.33 -6.71
N ASP A 80 11.42 -2.91 -5.54
CA ASP A 80 10.84 -4.26 -5.41
C ASP A 80 9.36 -4.19 -5.02
N ILE A 81 8.54 -4.89 -5.78
CA ILE A 81 7.11 -5.02 -5.54
C ILE A 81 6.78 -6.43 -5.09
N ASN A 82 6.07 -6.52 -3.96
CA ASN A 82 5.37 -7.74 -3.56
C ASN A 82 3.88 -7.44 -3.42
N THR A 83 3.07 -8.48 -3.58
CA THR A 83 1.61 -8.38 -3.44
C THR A 83 1.05 -9.59 -2.73
N PHE A 84 -0.01 -9.37 -1.96
CA PHE A 84 -0.77 -10.42 -1.28
C PHE A 84 -2.22 -9.99 -1.15
N THR A 85 -3.11 -10.95 -1.02
CA THR A 85 -4.51 -10.73 -0.64
C THR A 85 -4.74 -11.14 0.80
N ILE A 86 -5.87 -10.71 1.37
CA ILE A 86 -6.33 -11.20 2.68
C ILE A 86 -6.51 -12.73 2.66
N LYS A 87 -6.95 -13.29 1.54
CA LYS A 87 -7.07 -14.74 1.34
C LYS A 87 -5.70 -15.42 1.45
N ASP A 88 -4.66 -14.88 0.82
CA ASP A 88 -3.30 -15.45 0.87
C ASP A 88 -2.75 -15.52 2.30
N ILE A 89 -3.05 -14.51 3.14
CA ILE A 89 -2.66 -14.53 4.56
C ILE A 89 -3.42 -15.62 5.32
N LYS A 90 -4.74 -15.74 5.12
CA LYS A 90 -5.57 -16.75 5.79
C LYS A 90 -5.22 -18.18 5.41
N GLU A 91 -4.74 -18.38 4.19
CA GLU A 91 -4.32 -19.68 3.65
C GLU A 91 -2.83 -19.96 3.87
N GLU A 92 -2.13 -19.13 4.67
CA GLU A 92 -0.70 -19.29 4.97
C GLU A 92 0.21 -19.35 3.73
N LYS A 93 -0.25 -18.78 2.61
CA LYS A 93 0.50 -18.71 1.34
C LYS A 93 1.61 -17.66 1.38
N THR A 94 1.62 -16.83 2.43
CA THR A 94 2.61 -15.78 2.64
C THR A 94 2.94 -15.65 4.12
N ASN A 95 4.22 -15.48 4.41
CA ASN A 95 4.71 -15.20 5.77
C ASN A 95 4.61 -13.69 6.11
N TYR A 96 4.20 -12.87 5.13
CA TYR A 96 4.09 -11.42 5.27
C TYR A 96 2.66 -11.02 5.65
N ASN A 97 2.34 -11.05 6.95
CA ASN A 97 1.08 -10.49 7.45
C ASN A 97 1.18 -8.99 7.80
N LEU A 98 2.40 -8.46 7.94
CA LEU A 98 2.75 -7.06 8.19
C LEU A 98 2.04 -6.40 9.39
N GLY A 99 1.50 -7.20 10.32
CA GLY A 99 0.71 -6.73 11.46
C GLY A 99 -0.80 -6.64 11.20
N LEU A 100 -1.31 -7.25 10.14
CA LEU A 100 -2.75 -7.31 9.81
C LEU A 100 -3.50 -8.46 10.48
N LEU A 101 -2.83 -9.46 11.08
CA LEU A 101 -3.45 -10.70 11.57
C LEU A 101 -4.71 -10.45 12.42
N GLU A 102 -4.60 -9.54 13.39
CA GLU A 102 -5.68 -9.22 14.34
C GLU A 102 -6.90 -8.56 13.68
N ILE A 103 -6.72 -7.96 12.50
CA ILE A 103 -7.75 -7.18 11.82
C ILE A 103 -8.13 -7.75 10.44
N LEU A 104 -7.67 -8.96 10.08
CA LEU A 104 -7.99 -9.60 8.79
C LEU A 104 -9.51 -9.70 8.55
N HIS A 105 -10.29 -9.93 9.60
CA HIS A 105 -11.74 -10.04 9.53
C HIS A 105 -12.45 -8.72 9.15
N LYS A 106 -11.75 -7.58 9.25
CA LYS A 106 -12.29 -6.25 8.90
C LYS A 106 -12.19 -5.96 7.40
N PHE A 107 -11.31 -6.64 6.67
CA PHE A 107 -11.09 -6.41 5.24
C PHE A 107 -11.94 -7.34 4.37
N LYS A 108 -12.36 -6.83 3.21
CA LYS A 108 -12.97 -7.69 2.19
C LYS A 108 -11.93 -8.71 1.69
N PRO A 109 -12.27 -9.99 1.45
CA PRO A 109 -11.27 -11.00 1.09
C PRO A 109 -10.53 -10.75 -0.23
N THR A 110 -11.16 -10.05 -1.18
CA THR A 110 -10.63 -9.74 -2.52
C THR A 110 -9.69 -8.55 -2.52
N VAL A 111 -9.54 -7.85 -1.39
CA VAL A 111 -8.57 -6.79 -1.23
C VAL A 111 -7.16 -7.32 -1.47
N ARG A 112 -6.47 -6.68 -2.41
CA ARG A 112 -5.07 -6.91 -2.71
C ARG A 112 -4.22 -5.74 -2.21
N PHE A 113 -3.20 -6.08 -1.43
CA PHE A 113 -2.18 -5.15 -0.99
C PHE A 113 -0.92 -5.30 -1.83
N PHE A 114 -0.19 -4.20 -1.93
CA PHE A 114 1.12 -4.12 -2.53
C PHE A 114 2.10 -3.51 -1.52
N THR A 115 3.30 -4.04 -1.49
CA THR A 115 4.44 -3.48 -0.76
C THR A 115 5.43 -2.95 -1.79
N VAL A 116 5.88 -1.73 -1.60
CA VAL A 116 6.89 -1.08 -2.44
C VAL A 116 8.16 -0.90 -1.62
N LYS A 117 9.25 -1.54 -2.01
CA LYS A 117 10.56 -1.40 -1.36
C LYS A 117 11.52 -0.67 -2.28
N LEU A 118 12.16 0.38 -1.77
CA LEU A 118 13.26 1.07 -2.43
C LEU A 118 14.56 0.49 -1.90
N MET A 119 15.39 -0.09 -2.75
CA MET A 119 16.60 -0.82 -2.36
C MET A 119 17.82 -0.26 -3.08
N THR A 120 18.96 -0.29 -2.40
CA THR A 120 20.26 -0.04 -3.04
C THR A 120 20.67 -1.27 -3.85
N ASP A 121 21.69 -1.12 -4.69
CA ASP A 121 22.33 -2.20 -5.43
C ASP A 121 22.92 -3.29 -4.51
N ASN A 122 23.27 -2.92 -3.29
CA ASN A 122 23.59 -3.87 -2.22
C ASN A 122 22.31 -4.38 -1.54
N MET A 123 21.85 -5.58 -1.92
CA MET A 123 20.62 -6.22 -1.40
C MET A 123 20.58 -6.42 0.13
N PHE A 124 21.69 -6.17 0.84
CA PHE A 124 21.79 -6.27 2.29
C PHE A 124 21.65 -4.92 3.03
N GLU A 125 21.69 -3.79 2.33
CA GLU A 125 21.51 -2.47 2.94
C GLU A 125 20.03 -2.13 3.15
N ARG A 126 19.74 -1.45 4.28
CA ARG A 126 18.38 -1.07 4.66
C ARG A 126 17.81 -0.04 3.69
N GLY A 127 16.95 -0.52 2.80
CA GLY A 127 16.08 0.32 1.98
C GLY A 127 14.88 0.92 2.73
N TYR A 128 14.04 1.65 2.01
CA TYR A 128 12.74 2.11 2.51
C TYR A 128 11.63 1.15 2.11
N SER A 129 10.66 0.91 3.00
CA SER A 129 9.51 0.06 2.72
C SER A 129 8.21 0.82 2.93
N TYR A 130 7.44 0.94 1.87
CA TYR A 130 6.13 1.58 1.83
C TYR A 130 5.07 0.50 1.66
N ILE A 131 4.39 0.23 2.77
CA ILE A 131 3.48 -0.91 2.88
C ILE A 131 2.04 -0.43 2.85
N TYR A 132 1.18 -1.27 2.27
CA TYR A 132 -0.27 -1.13 2.11
C TYR A 132 -0.69 -0.17 1.00
N TRP A 133 -0.16 -0.40 -0.19
CA TRP A 133 -0.72 0.15 -1.42
C TRP A 133 -1.86 -0.73 -1.93
N MET A 134 -2.85 -0.11 -2.54
CA MET A 134 -3.99 -0.80 -3.14
C MET A 134 -4.29 -0.14 -4.49
N ASN A 135 -4.69 -0.93 -5.48
CA ASN A 135 -5.24 -0.38 -6.72
C ASN A 135 -6.77 -0.47 -6.67
N ILE A 136 -7.43 0.67 -6.59
CA ILE A 136 -8.89 0.79 -6.50
C ILE A 136 -9.35 1.61 -7.70
N ASN A 137 -10.09 1.01 -8.62
CA ASN A 137 -10.57 1.68 -9.85
C ASN A 137 -9.46 2.40 -10.62
N ASN A 138 -8.32 1.73 -10.87
CA ASN A 138 -7.12 2.27 -11.52
C ASN A 138 -6.43 3.44 -10.78
N LYS A 139 -6.81 3.72 -9.53
CA LYS A 139 -6.14 4.66 -8.64
C LYS A 139 -5.29 3.89 -7.63
N TRP A 140 -4.04 4.30 -7.45
CA TRP A 140 -3.20 3.81 -6.36
C TRP A 140 -3.57 4.55 -5.07
N VAL A 141 -3.92 3.79 -4.06
CA VAL A 141 -4.37 4.28 -2.76
C VAL A 141 -3.42 3.78 -1.69
N PHE A 142 -2.89 4.70 -0.89
CA PHE A 142 -2.05 4.40 0.25
C PHE A 142 -2.91 4.27 1.51
N VAL A 143 -2.73 3.16 2.23
CA VAL A 143 -3.53 2.79 3.41
C VAL A 143 -2.59 2.60 4.59
N SER A 144 -2.13 3.70 5.16
CA SER A 144 -1.08 3.66 6.20
C SER A 144 -1.53 2.86 7.43
N ARG A 145 -0.78 1.78 7.73
CA ARG A 145 -0.85 0.97 8.97
C ARG A 145 -2.28 0.83 9.53
N PRO A 146 -3.20 0.18 8.79
CA PRO A 146 -4.62 0.15 9.15
C PRO A 146 -4.87 -0.55 10.49
N ASN A 147 -3.96 -1.41 10.93
CA ASN A 147 -3.99 -2.02 12.26
C ASN A 147 -3.97 -0.98 13.39
N LEU A 148 -3.30 0.15 13.23
CA LEU A 148 -3.27 1.21 14.25
C LEU A 148 -4.64 1.85 14.48
N ALA A 149 -5.53 1.84 13.49
CA ALA A 149 -6.87 2.41 13.64
C ALA A 149 -7.77 1.57 14.56
N PHE A 150 -7.41 0.31 14.79
CA PHE A 150 -8.24 -0.65 15.52
C PHE A 150 -7.55 -1.26 16.75
N ARG A 151 -6.34 -0.78 17.08
CA ARG A 151 -5.71 -1.10 18.36
C ARG A 151 -6.53 -0.44 19.47
N LYS A 152 -6.93 -1.26 20.44
CA LYS A 152 -7.55 -0.82 21.69
C LYS A 152 -6.47 -0.44 22.69
#